data_AF-A0A6A3NP07-F1
#
_entry.id   AF-A0A6A3NP07-F1
#
_cell.length_a   1.000
_cell.length_b   1.000
_cell.length_c   1.000
_cell.angle_alpha   90.00
_cell.angle_beta   90.00
_cell.angle_gamma   90.00
#
_symmetry.space_group_name_H-M   'P 1'
#
loop_
_entity.id
_entity.type
_entity.pdbx_description
1 polymer ?
#
loop_
_entity_poly.entity_id
_entity_poly.type
_entity_poly.pdbx_seq_one_letter_code
_entity_poly.pdbx_strand_id
1 'polypeptide(L)'
;MGITSTDTDTSAPRKPQCKWGSSCAVAAIVGLQLLSAAAFGMMSPILSILMTEYFARLNRDGAPIDCGANSHDEACTAGSRQAAWLSSIFSAVGCVFNLISSPMVGQASDVYGRKPFIVLSQVLRLGMPFSIMFFMQPGGSITPYFVLRLVGSGFGAAGVMSAAIADIVAPEDRAAAFGVLFASLSVGYYASAFIAPFFSREHILQITAGLFVTRVLWAIFLLPETLPIRTRLSKARWVVENPISSMAILFRNQLFMRLTCLIALTSFVMNGVYLIQAFYLNTIIGFDVKDFGNLMLLGGFLALAGQVLLLKPLIRCVREKGVIVIALVASTLGTCGCAATAYYPHKWVVYTMSISGCISDLSFPAISALKSINASEKEQGRLQGAIYGARSIFEALGPVVFAAMYANMRRESVWSQALPFVVASFIYFVGVGVALSLPVGKIPPPSKIVAVPAPLLSPTYGESPTAMYFETDDDDEDETEDDDAFDRLAFSSAKGLDDDHFLAEPLLGSSSATHVHDEV
;
A
#
# COMPACT_ATOMS: atom_id res chain seq x y z
N MET A 1 -53.99 -24.59 35.50
CA MET A 1 -52.82 -25.32 34.96
C MET A 1 -53.12 -25.58 33.49
N GLY A 2 -52.25 -25.31 32.51
CA GLY A 2 -50.90 -24.77 32.60
C GLY A 2 -50.31 -24.56 31.21
N ILE A 3 -50.78 -23.50 30.53
CA ILE A 3 -50.05 -22.60 29.61
C ILE A 3 -49.02 -23.23 28.64
N THR A 4 -49.32 -23.12 27.35
CA THR A 4 -48.38 -23.29 26.23
C THR A 4 -47.38 -22.13 26.12
N SER A 5 -46.12 -22.44 25.79
CA SER A 5 -45.13 -21.45 25.35
C SER A 5 -44.46 -21.89 24.05
N THR A 6 -44.62 -21.12 22.99
CA THR A 6 -43.95 -21.32 21.70
C THR A 6 -42.60 -20.59 21.69
N ASP A 7 -41.49 -21.31 21.57
CA ASP A 7 -40.18 -20.69 21.38
C ASP A 7 -40.05 -20.11 19.97
N THR A 8 -40.07 -18.78 19.87
CA THR A 8 -39.82 -18.05 18.62
C THR A 8 -38.33 -17.95 18.37
N ASP A 9 -37.77 -18.90 17.60
CA ASP A 9 -36.37 -18.88 17.17
C ASP A 9 -36.08 -17.61 16.35
N THR A 10 -35.30 -16.70 16.93
CA THR A 10 -35.09 -15.35 16.40
C THR A 10 -34.02 -15.37 15.32
N SER A 11 -34.44 -15.78 14.12
CA SER A 11 -33.62 -15.90 12.93
C SER A 11 -32.94 -14.59 12.52
N ALA A 12 -31.75 -14.34 13.07
CA ALA A 12 -30.84 -13.31 12.59
C ALA A 12 -30.60 -13.50 11.08
N PRO A 13 -30.61 -12.44 10.26
CA PRO A 13 -30.58 -12.55 8.81
C PRO A 13 -29.24 -13.16 8.36
N ARG A 14 -29.26 -14.46 8.04
CA ARG A 14 -28.09 -15.21 7.56
C ARG A 14 -27.56 -14.52 6.31
N LYS A 15 -26.28 -14.10 6.34
CA LYS A 15 -25.63 -13.43 5.18
C LYS A 15 -25.84 -14.29 3.93
N PRO A 16 -26.37 -13.74 2.81
CA PRO A 16 -26.58 -14.52 1.60
C PRO A 16 -25.25 -15.06 1.11
N GLN A 17 -25.16 -16.38 0.95
CA GLN A 17 -23.90 -17.07 0.72
C GLN A 17 -23.31 -16.71 -0.64
N CYS A 18 -22.15 -16.04 -0.64
CA CYS A 18 -21.25 -16.15 -1.78
C CYS A 18 -20.84 -17.63 -1.90
N LYS A 19 -20.73 -18.18 -3.11
CA LYS A 19 -20.45 -19.63 -3.33
C LYS A 19 -19.05 -20.10 -2.87
N TRP A 20 -18.29 -19.23 -2.21
CA TRP A 20 -16.98 -19.50 -1.62
C TRP A 20 -17.08 -19.26 -0.11
N GLY A 21 -16.76 -20.28 0.71
CA GLY A 21 -16.64 -20.10 2.16
C GLY A 21 -15.50 -19.13 2.50
N SER A 22 -15.63 -18.38 3.61
CA SER A 22 -14.73 -17.26 3.93
C SER A 22 -13.24 -17.63 3.91
N SER A 23 -12.89 -18.82 4.41
CA SER A 23 -11.51 -19.34 4.39
C SER A 23 -10.93 -19.47 2.97
N CYS A 24 -11.77 -19.83 1.99
CA CYS A 24 -11.37 -19.98 0.59
C CYS A 24 -11.18 -18.61 -0.09
N ALA A 25 -12.03 -17.63 0.26
CA ALA A 25 -11.87 -16.26 -0.19
C ALA A 25 -10.60 -15.59 0.39
N VAL A 26 -10.30 -15.82 1.67
CA VAL A 26 -9.02 -15.42 2.29
C VAL A 26 -7.84 -16.09 1.56
N ALA A 27 -7.89 -17.40 1.33
CA ALA A 27 -6.84 -18.13 0.61
C ALA A 27 -6.61 -17.61 -0.81
N ALA A 28 -7.67 -17.21 -1.54
CA ALA A 28 -7.55 -16.62 -2.87
C ALA A 28 -6.84 -15.25 -2.85
N ILE A 29 -7.11 -14.40 -1.85
CA ILE A 29 -6.43 -13.10 -1.68
C ILE A 29 -4.96 -13.31 -1.28
N VAL A 30 -4.71 -14.19 -0.30
CA VAL A 30 -3.36 -14.52 0.21
C VAL A 30 -2.50 -15.16 -0.89
N GLY A 31 -3.06 -16.05 -1.70
CA GLY A 31 -2.36 -16.63 -2.87
C GLY A 31 -2.00 -15.59 -3.93
N LEU A 32 -2.88 -14.62 -4.19
CA LEU A 32 -2.59 -13.50 -5.10
C LEU A 32 -1.47 -12.59 -4.56
N GLN A 33 -1.48 -12.34 -3.25
CA GLN A 33 -0.44 -11.56 -2.57
C GLN A 33 0.92 -12.28 -2.57
N LEU A 34 0.93 -13.61 -2.36
CA LEU A 34 2.11 -14.47 -2.47
C LEU A 34 2.70 -14.43 -3.89
N LEU A 35 1.87 -14.63 -4.92
CA LEU A 35 2.29 -14.55 -6.33
C LEU A 35 2.84 -13.17 -6.70
N SER A 36 2.18 -12.10 -6.24
CA SER A 36 2.62 -10.72 -6.49
C SER A 36 3.97 -10.42 -5.84
N ALA A 37 4.21 -10.95 -4.63
CA ALA A 37 5.47 -10.81 -3.92
C ALA A 37 6.60 -11.66 -4.53
N ALA A 38 6.30 -12.91 -4.92
CA ALA A 38 7.24 -13.79 -5.61
C ALA A 38 7.71 -13.19 -6.95
N ALA A 39 6.79 -12.57 -7.70
CA ALA A 39 7.10 -11.89 -8.94
C ALA A 39 8.03 -10.67 -8.74
N PHE A 40 7.89 -9.95 -7.62
CA PHE A 40 8.77 -8.81 -7.31
C PHE A 40 10.13 -9.26 -6.75
N GLY A 41 10.16 -10.25 -5.86
CA GLY A 41 11.40 -10.78 -5.28
C GLY A 41 12.30 -11.47 -6.31
N MET A 42 11.73 -12.19 -7.28
CA MET A 42 12.49 -12.78 -8.38
C MET A 42 13.16 -11.72 -9.27
N MET A 43 12.49 -10.59 -9.50
CA MET A 43 13.01 -9.48 -10.30
C MET A 43 14.04 -8.62 -9.54
N SER A 44 13.94 -8.56 -8.21
CA SER A 44 14.64 -7.58 -7.36
C SER A 44 16.18 -7.57 -7.48
N PRO A 45 16.91 -8.72 -7.53
CA PRO A 45 18.37 -8.70 -7.57
C PRO A 45 18.93 -8.21 -8.91
N ILE A 46 18.25 -8.57 -10.01
CA ILE A 46 18.74 -8.35 -11.37
C ILE A 46 18.35 -6.96 -11.92
N LEU A 47 17.21 -6.42 -11.48
CA LEU A 47 16.75 -5.11 -11.95
C LEU A 47 17.82 -4.01 -11.83
N SER A 48 18.53 -3.92 -10.70
CA SER A 48 19.58 -2.90 -10.52
C SER A 48 20.74 -3.04 -11.51
N ILE A 49 21.09 -4.27 -11.88
CA ILE A 49 22.16 -4.59 -12.84
C ILE A 49 21.70 -4.20 -14.25
N LEU A 50 20.50 -4.63 -14.69
CA LEU A 50 19.99 -4.32 -16.03
C LEU A 50 19.82 -2.81 -16.27
N MET A 51 19.38 -2.08 -15.25
CA MET A 51 19.27 -0.62 -15.32
C MET A 51 20.66 0.03 -15.45
N THR A 52 21.66 -0.49 -14.73
CA THR A 52 23.06 -0.04 -14.84
C THR A 52 23.64 -0.33 -16.23
N GLU A 53 23.42 -1.53 -16.76
CA GLU A 53 23.88 -1.97 -18.09
C GLU A 53 23.18 -1.23 -19.24
N TYR A 54 21.96 -0.72 -19.05
CA TYR A 54 21.32 0.17 -20.00
C TYR A 54 22.08 1.50 -20.14
N PHE A 55 22.32 2.19 -19.02
CA PHE A 55 23.03 3.48 -19.05
C PHE A 55 24.53 3.32 -19.38
N ALA A 56 25.16 2.20 -18.98
CA ALA A 56 26.53 1.89 -19.37
C ALA A 56 26.69 1.71 -20.89
N ARG A 57 25.70 1.11 -21.57
CA ARG A 57 25.66 1.03 -23.05
C ARG A 57 25.47 2.40 -23.70
N LEU A 58 24.63 3.27 -23.13
CA LEU A 58 24.46 4.65 -23.63
C LEU A 58 25.75 5.48 -23.53
N ASN A 59 26.55 5.28 -22.46
CA ASN A 59 27.86 5.92 -22.30
C ASN A 59 28.97 5.29 -23.18
N ARG A 60 28.66 4.33 -24.06
CA ARG A 60 29.61 3.54 -24.85
C ARG A 60 29.10 3.25 -26.27
N ASP A 61 28.37 4.20 -26.85
CA ASP A 61 27.81 4.16 -28.23
C ASP A 61 27.00 2.90 -28.55
N GLY A 62 26.35 2.31 -27.54
CA GLY A 62 25.55 1.09 -27.65
C GLY A 62 26.34 -0.23 -27.55
N ALA A 63 27.67 -0.19 -27.41
CA ALA A 63 28.50 -1.39 -27.31
C ALA A 63 28.14 -2.23 -26.06
N PRO A 64 27.96 -3.57 -26.20
CA PRO A 64 27.51 -4.42 -25.10
C PRO A 64 28.53 -4.51 -23.97
N ILE A 65 28.03 -4.53 -22.73
CA ILE A 65 28.82 -4.57 -21.50
C ILE A 65 28.08 -5.38 -20.42
N ASP A 66 28.82 -6.19 -19.65
CA ASP A 66 28.31 -6.89 -18.47
C ASP A 66 28.88 -6.23 -17.21
N CYS A 67 28.04 -5.46 -16.52
CA CYS A 67 28.41 -4.76 -15.28
C CYS A 67 28.27 -5.65 -14.03
N GLY A 68 27.71 -6.86 -14.17
CA GLY A 68 27.77 -7.90 -13.15
C GLY A 68 29.13 -8.60 -13.10
N ALA A 69 29.80 -8.74 -14.25
CA ALA A 69 31.17 -9.26 -14.34
C ALA A 69 32.23 -8.18 -14.07
N ASN A 70 32.11 -7.02 -14.73
CA ASN A 70 33.13 -5.94 -14.69
C ASN A 70 32.58 -4.67 -14.01
N SER A 71 32.16 -4.80 -12.75
CA SER A 71 31.53 -3.72 -11.98
C SER A 71 32.39 -2.45 -11.78
N HIS A 72 33.70 -2.54 -11.99
CA HIS A 72 34.66 -1.44 -11.86
C HIS A 72 34.92 -0.65 -13.17
N ASP A 73 34.28 -1.00 -14.29
CA ASP A 73 34.36 -0.21 -15.53
C ASP A 73 33.77 1.20 -15.30
N GLU A 74 34.39 2.23 -15.88
CA GLU A 74 33.93 3.62 -15.79
C GLU A 74 32.53 3.79 -16.38
N ALA A 75 32.22 3.10 -17.48
CA ALA A 75 30.89 3.10 -18.08
C ALA A 75 29.84 2.49 -17.12
N CYS A 76 30.20 1.44 -16.37
CA CYS A 76 29.33 0.82 -15.36
C CYS A 76 29.12 1.71 -14.14
N THR A 77 30.16 2.38 -13.63
CA THR A 77 30.03 3.30 -12.48
C THR A 77 29.30 4.59 -12.85
N ALA A 78 29.49 5.13 -14.06
CA ALA A 78 28.68 6.23 -14.60
C ALA A 78 27.21 5.81 -14.81
N GLY A 79 26.98 4.65 -15.43
CA GLY A 79 25.64 4.09 -15.66
C GLY A 79 24.88 3.81 -14.36
N SER A 80 25.57 3.33 -13.32
CA SER A 80 24.99 3.07 -12.00
C SER A 80 24.50 4.36 -11.33
N ARG A 81 25.27 5.46 -11.42
CA ARG A 81 24.86 6.78 -10.92
C ARG A 81 23.58 7.27 -11.61
N GLN A 82 23.52 7.17 -12.95
CA GLN A 82 22.35 7.56 -13.74
C GLN A 82 21.12 6.68 -13.39
N ALA A 83 21.30 5.37 -13.30
CA ALA A 83 20.26 4.41 -12.92
C ALA A 83 19.68 4.70 -11.52
N ALA A 84 20.54 4.99 -10.54
CA ALA A 84 20.16 5.31 -9.17
C ALA A 84 19.42 6.65 -9.07
N TRP A 85 19.92 7.69 -9.75
CA TRP A 85 19.30 9.02 -9.81
C TRP A 85 17.87 8.96 -10.38
N LEU A 86 17.71 8.37 -11.57
CA LEU A 86 16.41 8.28 -12.24
C LEU A 86 15.45 7.36 -11.47
N SER A 87 15.93 6.25 -10.92
CA SER A 87 15.13 5.39 -10.03
C SER A 87 14.65 6.12 -8.77
N SER A 88 15.45 7.02 -8.21
CA SER A 88 15.09 7.81 -7.03
C SER A 88 13.99 8.83 -7.34
N ILE A 89 14.13 9.57 -8.44
CA ILE A 89 13.09 10.51 -8.92
C ILE A 89 11.77 9.78 -9.17
N PHE A 90 11.79 8.69 -9.94
CA PHE A 90 10.57 7.93 -10.24
C PHE A 90 9.97 7.24 -9.01
N SER A 91 10.77 6.89 -8.00
CA SER A 91 10.25 6.41 -6.72
C SER A 91 9.59 7.51 -5.90
N ALA A 92 10.17 8.72 -5.85
CA ALA A 92 9.59 9.86 -5.15
C ALA A 92 8.26 10.30 -5.79
N VAL A 93 8.23 10.46 -7.11
CA VAL A 93 7.00 10.77 -7.87
C VAL A 93 5.96 9.65 -7.69
N GLY A 94 6.39 8.38 -7.73
CA GLY A 94 5.53 7.22 -7.45
C GLY A 94 4.91 7.25 -6.05
N CYS A 95 5.64 7.67 -5.02
CA CYS A 95 5.14 7.80 -3.65
C CYS A 95 4.16 8.97 -3.47
N VAL A 96 4.36 10.10 -4.17
CA VAL A 96 3.39 11.22 -4.20
C VAL A 96 2.13 10.84 -4.98
N PHE A 97 2.26 10.07 -6.07
CA PHE A 97 1.11 9.60 -6.82
C PHE A 97 0.29 8.56 -6.01
N ASN A 98 0.96 7.61 -5.35
CA ASN A 98 0.35 6.63 -4.43
C ASN A 98 -0.38 7.33 -3.27
N LEU A 99 0.22 8.38 -2.66
CA LEU A 99 -0.42 9.22 -1.64
C LEU A 99 -1.80 9.73 -2.07
N ILE A 100 -1.91 10.27 -3.29
CA ILE A 100 -3.14 10.87 -3.80
C ILE A 100 -4.15 9.80 -4.24
N SER A 101 -3.67 8.78 -4.95
CA SER A 101 -4.55 7.82 -5.65
C SER A 101 -4.95 6.60 -4.83
N SER A 102 -4.16 6.15 -3.84
CA SER A 102 -4.52 5.00 -2.99
C SER A 102 -5.81 5.23 -2.17
N PRO A 103 -6.05 6.40 -1.55
CA PRO A 103 -7.33 6.72 -0.91
C PRO A 103 -8.50 6.73 -1.91
N MET A 104 -8.30 7.31 -3.10
CA MET A 104 -9.32 7.42 -4.15
C MET A 104 -9.71 6.04 -4.72
N VAL A 105 -8.73 5.19 -5.02
CA VAL A 105 -8.93 3.80 -5.46
C VAL A 105 -9.56 2.97 -4.34
N GLY A 106 -9.16 3.20 -3.09
CA GLY A 106 -9.79 2.63 -1.90
C GLY A 106 -11.29 2.95 -1.83
N GLN A 107 -11.64 4.23 -1.85
CA GLN A 107 -13.03 4.70 -1.84
C GLN A 107 -13.83 4.21 -3.06
N ALA A 108 -13.26 4.24 -4.26
CA ALA A 108 -13.93 3.73 -5.46
C ALA A 108 -14.24 2.22 -5.31
N SER A 109 -13.38 1.46 -4.65
CA SER A 109 -13.62 0.03 -4.34
C SER A 109 -14.68 -0.22 -3.27
N ASP A 110 -14.99 0.76 -2.40
CA ASP A 110 -16.13 0.67 -1.47
C ASP A 110 -17.48 0.79 -2.22
N VAL A 111 -17.49 1.40 -3.42
CA VAL A 111 -18.71 1.62 -4.23
C VAL A 111 -18.87 0.55 -5.32
N TYR A 112 -17.85 0.36 -6.17
CA TYR A 112 -17.93 -0.54 -7.33
C TYR A 112 -17.52 -2.00 -7.01
N GLY A 113 -16.97 -2.26 -5.82
CA GLY A 113 -16.47 -3.57 -5.38
C GLY A 113 -14.94 -3.69 -5.40
N ARG A 114 -14.39 -4.70 -4.70
CA ARG A 114 -12.94 -4.88 -4.56
C ARG A 114 -12.33 -5.54 -5.79
N LYS A 115 -13.00 -6.58 -6.32
CA LYS A 115 -12.46 -7.40 -7.41
C LYS A 115 -12.06 -6.58 -8.66
N PRO A 116 -12.87 -5.63 -9.16
CA PRO A 116 -12.50 -4.85 -10.35
C PRO A 116 -11.19 -4.07 -10.17
N PHE A 117 -10.98 -3.40 -9.03
CA PHE A 117 -9.76 -2.63 -8.78
C PHE A 117 -8.55 -3.51 -8.54
N ILE A 118 -8.70 -4.66 -7.88
CA ILE A 118 -7.60 -5.63 -7.74
C ILE A 118 -7.20 -6.17 -9.13
N VAL A 119 -8.15 -6.57 -9.98
CA VAL A 119 -7.89 -7.03 -11.35
C VAL A 119 -7.22 -5.95 -12.19
N LEU A 120 -7.77 -4.72 -12.22
CA LEU A 120 -7.20 -3.57 -12.94
C LEU A 120 -5.75 -3.32 -12.48
N SER A 121 -5.51 -3.33 -11.17
CA SER A 121 -4.18 -3.19 -10.59
C SER A 121 -3.21 -4.31 -11.02
N GLN A 122 -3.70 -5.55 -11.19
CA GLN A 122 -2.85 -6.61 -11.74
C GLN A 122 -2.56 -6.39 -13.23
N VAL A 123 -3.55 -6.05 -14.03
CA VAL A 123 -3.43 -5.82 -15.49
C VAL A 123 -2.48 -4.65 -15.80
N LEU A 124 -2.63 -3.51 -15.11
CA LEU A 124 -1.79 -2.32 -15.33
C LEU A 124 -0.29 -2.57 -15.10
N ARG A 125 0.09 -3.54 -14.25
CA ARG A 125 1.51 -3.93 -14.06
C ARG A 125 1.99 -5.02 -15.01
N LEU A 126 1.12 -5.64 -15.82
CA LEU A 126 1.48 -6.79 -16.67
C LEU A 126 2.65 -6.49 -17.61
N GLY A 127 2.74 -5.26 -18.13
CA GLY A 127 3.81 -4.83 -19.02
C GLY A 127 5.21 -4.74 -18.38
N MET A 128 5.35 -4.76 -17.04
CA MET A 128 6.65 -4.52 -16.38
C MET A 128 7.78 -5.46 -16.86
N PRO A 129 7.68 -6.80 -16.76
CA PRO A 129 8.75 -7.70 -17.23
C PRO A 129 9.00 -7.55 -18.75
N PHE A 130 7.95 -7.37 -19.56
CA PHE A 130 8.08 -7.18 -21.00
C PHE A 130 8.81 -5.87 -21.36
N SER A 131 8.56 -4.77 -20.63
CA SER A 131 9.30 -3.51 -20.80
C SER A 131 10.77 -3.60 -20.36
N ILE A 132 11.10 -4.46 -19.39
CA ILE A 132 12.49 -4.77 -19.03
C ILE A 132 13.16 -5.56 -20.17
N MET A 133 12.51 -6.62 -20.65
CA MET A 133 12.98 -7.38 -21.81
C MET A 133 13.14 -6.52 -23.08
N PHE A 134 12.31 -5.48 -23.23
CA PHE A 134 12.40 -4.50 -24.32
C PHE A 134 13.65 -3.60 -24.19
N PHE A 135 13.89 -2.93 -23.05
CA PHE A 135 15.07 -2.06 -22.91
C PHE A 135 16.40 -2.82 -22.84
N MET A 136 16.35 -4.14 -22.64
CA MET A 136 17.54 -4.99 -22.83
C MET A 136 17.95 -5.12 -24.30
N GLN A 137 17.02 -5.05 -25.26
CA GLN A 137 17.35 -5.18 -26.69
C GLN A 137 18.18 -3.98 -27.20
N PRO A 138 19.04 -4.17 -28.22
CA PRO A 138 19.66 -3.06 -28.94
C PRO A 138 18.58 -2.10 -29.48
N GLY A 139 18.70 -0.82 -29.17
CA GLY A 139 17.72 0.22 -29.55
C GLY A 139 16.41 0.23 -28.75
N GLY A 140 16.22 -0.67 -27.78
CA GLY A 140 15.08 -0.62 -26.87
C GLY A 140 15.13 0.58 -25.94
N SER A 141 13.98 1.20 -25.64
CA SER A 141 13.90 2.36 -24.73
C SER A 141 13.51 1.95 -23.31
N ILE A 142 14.13 2.56 -22.30
CA ILE A 142 13.81 2.37 -20.87
C ILE A 142 12.54 3.11 -20.41
N THR A 143 12.05 4.07 -21.19
CA THR A 143 10.89 4.92 -20.83
C THR A 143 9.61 4.14 -20.50
N PRO A 144 9.21 3.08 -21.24
CA PRO A 144 8.00 2.32 -20.92
C PRO A 144 8.05 1.65 -19.54
N TYR A 145 9.22 1.16 -19.11
CA TYR A 145 9.40 0.58 -17.77
C TYR A 145 9.11 1.63 -16.68
N PHE A 146 9.63 2.85 -16.85
CA PHE A 146 9.42 3.95 -15.91
C PHE A 146 7.98 4.47 -15.88
N VAL A 147 7.32 4.57 -17.04
CA VAL A 147 5.88 4.91 -17.12
C VAL A 147 5.03 3.85 -16.41
N LEU A 148 5.26 2.56 -16.69
CA LEU A 148 4.57 1.46 -16.02
C LEU A 148 4.88 1.39 -14.52
N ARG A 149 6.06 1.87 -14.08
CA ARG A 149 6.40 2.03 -12.66
C ARG A 149 5.57 3.11 -11.99
N LEU A 150 5.34 4.27 -12.61
CA LEU A 150 4.43 5.30 -12.05
C LEU A 150 2.99 4.80 -11.99
N VAL A 151 2.46 4.26 -13.09
CA VAL A 151 1.09 3.70 -13.15
C VAL A 151 0.93 2.58 -12.10
N GLY A 152 1.94 1.71 -11.99
CA GLY A 152 2.01 0.65 -10.98
C GLY A 152 2.15 1.14 -9.54
N SER A 153 2.64 2.35 -9.29
CA SER A 153 2.68 2.98 -7.96
C SER A 153 1.33 3.59 -7.56
N GLY A 154 0.66 4.30 -8.47
CA GLY A 154 -0.61 4.95 -8.17
C GLY A 154 -1.77 3.96 -7.98
N PHE A 155 -1.94 3.02 -8.93
CA PHE A 155 -3.00 2.01 -8.84
C PHE A 155 -2.61 0.86 -7.88
N GLY A 156 -2.23 1.18 -6.65
CA GLY A 156 -1.81 0.24 -5.60
C GLY A 156 -2.94 -0.69 -5.12
N ALA A 157 -2.81 -2.00 -5.29
CA ALA A 157 -3.80 -2.96 -4.79
C ALA A 157 -3.76 -3.18 -3.27
N ALA A 158 -2.66 -2.84 -2.58
CA ALA A 158 -2.42 -3.27 -1.20
C ALA A 158 -3.48 -2.78 -0.20
N GLY A 159 -3.98 -1.54 -0.35
CA GLY A 159 -5.11 -1.03 0.42
C GLY A 159 -6.42 -1.76 0.11
N VAL A 160 -6.71 -2.01 -1.17
CA VAL A 160 -7.93 -2.72 -1.61
C VAL A 160 -7.94 -4.19 -1.19
N MET A 161 -6.79 -4.87 -1.23
CA MET A 161 -6.65 -6.26 -0.73
C MET A 161 -6.76 -6.33 0.79
N SER A 162 -6.25 -5.32 1.51
CA SER A 162 -6.45 -5.20 2.96
C SER A 162 -7.92 -4.95 3.31
N ALA A 163 -8.62 -4.12 2.53
CA ALA A 163 -10.06 -3.92 2.68
C ALA A 163 -10.85 -5.20 2.37
N ALA A 164 -10.49 -5.93 1.31
CA ALA A 164 -11.10 -7.21 0.95
C ALA A 164 -10.98 -8.28 2.06
N ILE A 165 -9.86 -8.33 2.78
CA ILE A 165 -9.71 -9.16 3.99
C ILE A 165 -10.62 -8.66 5.12
N ALA A 166 -10.70 -7.35 5.36
CA ALA A 166 -11.58 -6.79 6.40
C ALA A 166 -13.08 -7.00 6.12
N ASP A 167 -13.51 -7.02 4.85
CA ASP A 167 -14.89 -7.28 4.44
C ASP A 167 -15.37 -8.70 4.83
N ILE A 168 -14.47 -9.70 4.79
CA ILE A 168 -14.81 -11.13 4.96
C ILE A 168 -14.40 -11.73 6.31
N VAL A 169 -13.53 -11.06 7.06
CA VAL A 169 -13.03 -11.52 8.37
C VAL A 169 -13.68 -10.72 9.51
N ALA A 170 -14.21 -11.44 10.51
CA ALA A 170 -14.79 -10.88 11.72
C ALA A 170 -13.76 -10.05 12.51
N PRO A 171 -14.15 -8.92 13.14
CA PRO A 171 -13.22 -7.96 13.76
C PRO A 171 -12.13 -8.58 14.64
N GLU A 172 -12.49 -9.62 15.40
CA GLU A 172 -11.66 -10.31 16.39
C GLU A 172 -10.51 -11.11 15.74
N ASP A 173 -10.71 -11.58 14.50
CA ASP A 173 -9.71 -12.33 13.73
C ASP A 173 -8.97 -11.47 12.69
N ARG A 174 -9.38 -10.21 12.46
CA ARG A 174 -8.76 -9.32 11.45
C ARG A 174 -7.26 -9.14 11.66
N ALA A 175 -6.81 -9.06 12.91
CA ALA A 175 -5.38 -8.94 13.20
C ALA A 175 -4.58 -10.18 12.79
N ALA A 176 -5.11 -11.39 13.02
CA ALA A 176 -4.47 -12.62 12.55
C ALA A 176 -4.54 -12.77 11.02
N ALA A 177 -5.66 -12.39 10.39
CA ALA A 177 -5.81 -12.44 8.94
C ALA A 177 -4.89 -11.44 8.21
N PHE A 178 -4.69 -10.24 8.77
CA PHE A 178 -3.65 -9.33 8.29
C PHE A 178 -2.26 -9.90 8.48
N GLY A 179 -1.97 -10.57 9.60
CA GLY A 179 -0.72 -11.34 9.76
C GLY A 179 -0.45 -12.29 8.61
N VAL A 180 -1.42 -13.14 8.26
CA VAL A 180 -1.29 -14.08 7.13
C VAL A 180 -1.13 -13.35 5.78
N LEU A 181 -1.82 -12.23 5.57
CA LEU A 181 -1.65 -11.41 4.36
C LEU A 181 -0.21 -10.86 4.25
N PHE A 182 0.34 -10.29 5.33
CA PHE A 182 1.71 -9.77 5.34
C PHE A 182 2.76 -10.90 5.31
N ALA A 183 2.48 -12.06 5.91
CA ALA A 183 3.35 -13.23 5.85
C ALA A 183 3.52 -13.69 4.39
N SER A 184 2.44 -13.70 3.61
CA SER A 184 2.50 -14.06 2.19
C SER A 184 3.31 -13.06 1.34
N LEU A 185 3.32 -11.78 1.72
CA LEU A 185 4.19 -10.77 1.11
C LEU A 185 5.66 -11.04 1.44
N SER A 186 6.02 -11.17 2.73
CA SER A 186 7.41 -11.41 3.14
C SER A 186 7.96 -12.73 2.62
N VAL A 187 7.23 -13.84 2.81
CA VAL A 187 7.66 -15.18 2.36
C VAL A 187 7.78 -15.25 0.84
N GLY A 188 6.83 -14.68 0.10
CA GLY A 188 6.90 -14.64 -1.38
C GLY A 188 8.14 -13.87 -1.86
N TYR A 189 8.41 -12.71 -1.27
CA TYR A 189 9.58 -11.91 -1.61
C TYR A 189 10.90 -12.63 -1.27
N TYR A 190 11.09 -13.06 -0.01
CA TYR A 190 12.36 -13.66 0.42
C TYR A 190 12.64 -15.01 -0.26
N ALA A 191 11.63 -15.88 -0.43
CA ALA A 191 11.83 -17.17 -1.09
C ALA A 191 12.20 -17.00 -2.57
N SER A 192 11.52 -16.11 -3.30
CA SER A 192 11.83 -15.86 -4.71
C SER A 192 13.15 -15.12 -4.92
N ALA A 193 13.51 -14.18 -4.04
CA ALA A 193 14.80 -13.49 -4.07
C ALA A 193 15.98 -14.42 -3.73
N PHE A 194 15.78 -15.39 -2.83
CA PHE A 194 16.76 -16.45 -2.55
C PHE A 194 16.90 -17.44 -3.72
N ILE A 195 15.80 -17.77 -4.40
CA ILE A 195 15.78 -18.71 -5.53
C ILE A 195 16.32 -18.08 -6.83
N ALA A 196 16.14 -16.78 -7.05
CA ALA A 196 16.51 -16.15 -8.33
C ALA A 196 17.98 -16.35 -8.76
N PRO A 197 19.01 -16.19 -7.89
CA PRO A 197 20.41 -16.37 -8.29
C PRO A 197 20.81 -17.77 -8.81
N PHE A 198 19.95 -18.79 -8.67
CA PHE A 198 20.18 -20.14 -9.20
C PHE A 198 19.81 -20.28 -10.70
N PHE A 199 19.22 -19.25 -11.31
CA PHE A 199 18.82 -19.22 -12.72
C PHE A 199 19.66 -18.21 -13.53
N SER A 200 19.68 -18.34 -14.87
CA SER A 200 20.28 -17.29 -15.73
C SER A 200 19.35 -16.08 -15.87
N ARG A 201 19.91 -14.92 -16.24
CA ARG A 201 19.17 -13.64 -16.36
C ARG A 201 17.93 -13.76 -17.26
N GLU A 202 18.05 -14.49 -18.36
CA GLU A 202 16.96 -14.73 -19.32
C GLU A 202 15.82 -15.56 -18.70
N HIS A 203 16.15 -16.68 -18.06
CA HIS A 203 15.16 -17.52 -17.36
C HIS A 203 14.44 -16.74 -16.26
N ILE A 204 15.14 -15.88 -15.52
CA ILE A 204 14.55 -15.06 -14.45
C ILE A 204 13.52 -14.07 -15.02
N LEU A 205 13.80 -13.46 -16.17
CA LEU A 205 12.84 -12.58 -16.86
C LEU A 205 11.64 -13.37 -17.41
N GLN A 206 11.86 -14.56 -17.98
CA GLN A 206 10.80 -15.44 -18.45
C GLN A 206 9.89 -15.94 -17.31
N ILE A 207 10.47 -16.39 -16.19
CA ILE A 207 9.70 -16.81 -15.00
C ILE A 207 8.98 -15.62 -14.38
N THR A 208 9.61 -14.44 -14.32
CA THR A 208 8.95 -13.20 -13.87
C THR A 208 7.76 -12.85 -14.78
N ALA A 209 7.92 -12.90 -16.11
CA ALA A 209 6.82 -12.71 -17.06
C ALA A 209 5.67 -13.72 -16.84
N GLY A 210 6.02 -15.00 -16.65
CA GLY A 210 5.08 -16.06 -16.30
C GLY A 210 4.30 -15.77 -15.01
N LEU A 211 4.98 -15.41 -13.92
CA LEU A 211 4.35 -15.00 -12.65
C LEU A 211 3.47 -13.75 -12.83
N PHE A 212 3.90 -12.80 -13.68
CA PHE A 212 3.12 -11.59 -13.99
C PHE A 212 1.85 -11.85 -14.79
N VAL A 213 1.81 -12.90 -15.63
CA VAL A 213 0.60 -13.42 -16.28
C VAL A 213 -0.25 -14.20 -15.27
N THR A 214 0.35 -15.12 -14.51
CA THR A 214 -0.35 -15.97 -13.53
C THR A 214 -1.11 -15.16 -12.48
N ARG A 215 -0.54 -14.07 -11.94
CA ARG A 215 -1.26 -13.18 -11.00
C ARG A 215 -2.47 -12.48 -11.63
N VAL A 216 -2.45 -12.19 -12.93
CA VAL A 216 -3.60 -11.61 -13.66
C VAL A 216 -4.69 -12.67 -13.84
N LEU A 217 -4.33 -13.86 -14.31
CA LEU A 217 -5.27 -14.99 -14.44
C LEU A 217 -5.89 -15.35 -13.08
N TRP A 218 -5.09 -15.40 -12.01
CA TRP A 218 -5.57 -15.65 -10.65
C TRP A 218 -6.57 -14.60 -10.17
N ALA A 219 -6.28 -13.31 -10.40
CA ALA A 219 -7.19 -12.22 -10.05
C ALA A 219 -8.50 -12.24 -10.86
N ILE A 220 -8.46 -12.68 -12.13
CA ILE A 220 -9.65 -12.80 -12.98
C ILE A 220 -10.50 -14.01 -12.56
N PHE A 221 -9.90 -15.20 -12.41
CA PHE A 221 -10.64 -16.46 -12.26
C PHE A 221 -10.86 -16.90 -10.81
N LEU A 222 -9.85 -16.82 -9.95
CA LEU A 222 -9.90 -17.39 -8.58
C LEU A 222 -10.34 -16.38 -7.52
N LEU A 223 -10.06 -15.09 -7.69
CA LEU A 223 -10.44 -14.06 -6.72
C LEU A 223 -11.98 -13.87 -6.69
N PRO A 224 -12.68 -14.02 -5.55
CA PRO A 224 -14.10 -13.68 -5.45
C PRO A 224 -14.30 -12.16 -5.29
N GLU A 225 -15.54 -11.70 -5.42
CA GLU A 225 -15.94 -10.39 -4.89
C GLU A 225 -16.23 -10.53 -3.39
N THR A 226 -15.76 -9.58 -2.59
CA THR A 226 -15.96 -9.56 -1.13
C THR A 226 -17.08 -8.61 -0.70
N LEU A 227 -17.34 -7.56 -1.49
CA LEU A 227 -18.37 -6.58 -1.20
C LEU A 227 -19.79 -7.15 -1.52
N PRO A 228 -20.74 -7.17 -0.56
CA PRO A 228 -22.06 -7.75 -0.80
C PRO A 228 -22.89 -6.96 -1.81
N ILE A 229 -23.66 -7.68 -2.64
CA ILE A 229 -24.39 -7.13 -3.81
C ILE A 229 -25.31 -5.94 -3.44
N ARG A 230 -25.91 -5.93 -2.23
CA ARG A 230 -26.77 -4.80 -1.79
C ARG A 230 -26.02 -3.46 -1.71
N THR A 231 -24.71 -3.45 -1.44
CA THR A 231 -23.91 -2.21 -1.40
C THR A 231 -23.75 -1.59 -2.79
N ARG A 232 -23.72 -2.40 -3.85
CA ARG A 232 -23.65 -1.93 -5.24
C ARG A 232 -24.95 -1.25 -5.73
N LEU A 233 -26.06 -1.41 -5.01
CA LEU A 233 -27.37 -0.85 -5.41
C LEU A 233 -27.58 0.60 -4.93
N SER A 234 -26.85 1.08 -3.93
CA SER A 234 -26.75 2.52 -3.70
C SER A 234 -25.92 3.13 -4.82
N LYS A 235 -26.58 3.66 -5.85
CA LYS A 235 -25.99 4.49 -6.92
C LYS A 235 -25.52 5.85 -6.37
N ALA A 236 -24.65 5.83 -5.37
CA ALA A 236 -23.81 6.98 -5.07
C ALA A 236 -22.99 7.27 -6.33
N ARG A 237 -23.28 8.40 -6.98
CA ARG A 237 -22.41 8.96 -8.02
C ARG A 237 -21.01 9.02 -7.39
N TRP A 238 -19.99 8.47 -8.06
CA TRP A 238 -18.61 8.61 -7.59
C TRP A 238 -18.18 10.06 -7.75
N VAL A 239 -18.54 10.86 -6.76
CA VAL A 239 -17.95 12.17 -6.51
C VAL A 239 -16.53 11.88 -6.08
N VAL A 240 -15.57 12.44 -6.81
CA VAL A 240 -14.18 12.48 -6.36
C VAL A 240 -14.15 13.40 -5.14
N GLU A 241 -14.27 12.83 -3.95
CA GLU A 241 -13.91 13.56 -2.74
C GLU A 241 -12.46 14.01 -2.87
N ASN A 242 -12.19 15.27 -2.55
CA ASN A 242 -10.84 15.82 -2.53
C ASN A 242 -9.90 14.83 -1.79
N PRO A 243 -8.72 14.46 -2.34
CA PRO A 243 -7.82 13.49 -1.69
C PRO A 243 -7.44 13.87 -0.26
N ILE A 244 -7.43 15.17 0.07
CA ILE A 244 -7.25 15.69 1.44
C ILE A 244 -8.41 15.26 2.36
N SER A 245 -9.65 15.33 1.87
CA SER A 245 -10.86 14.85 2.58
C SER A 245 -10.82 13.33 2.77
N SER A 246 -10.42 12.58 1.73
CA SER A 246 -10.22 11.13 1.85
C SER A 246 -9.15 10.77 2.89
N MET A 247 -8.11 11.59 3.05
CA MET A 247 -7.09 11.42 4.10
C MET A 247 -7.54 11.86 5.50
N ALA A 248 -8.53 12.75 5.63
CA ALA A 248 -9.01 13.22 6.93
C ALA A 248 -9.54 12.08 7.83
N ILE A 249 -9.96 10.95 7.25
CA ILE A 249 -10.33 9.73 7.99
C ILE A 249 -9.22 9.25 8.96
N LEU A 250 -7.95 9.46 8.62
CA LEU A 250 -6.78 9.10 9.42
C LEU A 250 -6.59 9.96 10.68
N PHE A 251 -7.30 11.07 10.77
CA PHE A 251 -7.20 12.06 11.85
C PHE A 251 -8.54 12.30 12.56
N ARG A 252 -9.60 11.55 12.20
CA ARG A 252 -10.98 11.69 12.71
C ARG A 252 -11.12 11.66 14.24
N ASN A 253 -10.21 10.96 14.95
CA ASN A 253 -10.15 10.97 16.41
C ASN A 253 -8.73 10.66 16.93
N GLN A 254 -8.52 10.85 18.24
CA GLN A 254 -7.21 10.68 18.88
C GLN A 254 -6.62 9.26 18.75
N LEU A 255 -7.46 8.21 18.63
CA LEU A 255 -6.99 6.84 18.36
C LEU A 255 -6.41 6.75 16.94
N PHE A 256 -7.15 7.23 15.94
CA PHE A 256 -6.72 7.21 14.55
C PHE A 256 -5.47 8.07 14.34
N MET A 257 -5.43 9.28 14.92
CA MET A 257 -4.25 10.16 14.88
C MET A 257 -3.00 9.46 15.44
N ARG A 258 -3.08 8.86 16.63
CA ARG A 258 -1.94 8.16 17.25
C ARG A 258 -1.51 6.94 16.43
N LEU A 259 -2.45 6.17 15.89
CA LEU A 259 -2.13 5.04 15.00
C LEU A 259 -1.55 5.50 13.64
N THR A 260 -1.93 6.66 13.12
CA THR A 260 -1.30 7.29 11.94
C THR A 260 0.13 7.75 12.24
N CYS A 261 0.35 8.36 13.41
CA CYS A 261 1.69 8.69 13.89
C CYS A 261 2.58 7.45 14.02
N LEU A 262 2.07 6.34 14.58
CA LEU A 262 2.83 5.09 14.64
C LEU A 262 3.20 4.55 13.24
N ILE A 263 2.26 4.53 12.27
CA ILE A 263 2.57 4.17 10.87
C ILE A 263 3.68 5.06 10.30
N ALA A 264 3.62 6.36 10.55
CA ALA A 264 4.62 7.32 10.06
C ALA A 264 6.01 7.00 10.64
N LEU A 265 6.13 6.90 11.96
CA LEU A 265 7.39 6.62 12.65
C LEU A 265 7.97 5.25 12.25
N THR A 266 7.14 4.18 12.22
CA THR A 266 7.65 2.84 11.86
C THR A 266 8.08 2.77 10.40
N SER A 267 7.29 3.33 9.47
CA SER A 267 7.60 3.23 8.03
C SER A 267 8.81 4.08 7.63
N PHE A 268 8.97 5.25 8.26
CA PHE A 268 10.15 6.11 8.12
C PHE A 268 11.43 5.39 8.54
N VAL A 269 11.45 4.84 9.77
CA VAL A 269 12.64 4.15 10.28
C VAL A 269 12.89 2.83 9.55
N MET A 270 11.85 2.02 9.31
CA MET A 270 11.99 0.73 8.64
C MET A 270 12.63 0.89 7.25
N ASN A 271 12.09 1.76 6.39
CA ASN A 271 12.62 1.89 5.02
C ASN A 271 13.95 2.68 4.99
N GLY A 272 14.15 3.62 5.93
CA GLY A 272 15.42 4.32 6.10
C GLY A 272 16.57 3.39 6.51
N VAL A 273 16.34 2.57 7.53
CA VAL A 273 17.29 1.53 7.97
C VAL A 273 17.52 0.50 6.86
N TYR A 274 16.46 0.03 6.19
CA TYR A 274 16.57 -0.98 5.13
C TYR A 274 17.53 -0.56 4.00
N LEU A 275 17.47 0.70 3.55
CA LEU A 275 18.41 1.21 2.54
C LEU A 275 19.88 1.13 3.01
N ILE A 276 20.18 1.58 4.22
CA ILE A 276 21.57 1.66 4.70
C ILE A 276 22.11 0.33 5.24
N GLN A 277 21.22 -0.61 5.62
CA GLN A 277 21.58 -1.85 6.29
C GLN A 277 22.53 -2.70 5.43
N ALA A 278 22.26 -2.86 4.14
CA ALA A 278 23.14 -3.63 3.25
C ALA A 278 24.57 -3.05 3.19
N PHE A 279 24.69 -1.73 3.02
CA PHE A 279 25.99 -1.06 2.97
C PHE A 279 26.73 -1.12 4.31
N TYR A 280 26.03 -0.93 5.43
CA TYR A 280 26.60 -1.02 6.78
C TYR A 280 27.08 -2.44 7.12
N LEU A 281 26.25 -3.47 6.87
CA LEU A 281 26.61 -4.87 7.15
C LEU A 281 27.82 -5.32 6.34
N ASN A 282 27.94 -4.90 5.07
CA ASN A 282 29.11 -5.18 4.26
C ASN A 282 30.35 -4.38 4.70
N THR A 283 30.22 -3.07 4.91
CA THR A 283 31.35 -2.17 5.19
C THR A 283 31.94 -2.31 6.60
N ILE A 284 31.09 -2.56 7.61
CA ILE A 284 31.49 -2.54 9.03
C ILE A 284 31.61 -3.96 9.62
N ILE A 285 30.72 -4.89 9.22
CA ILE A 285 30.66 -6.25 9.80
C ILE A 285 31.22 -7.30 8.80
N GLY A 286 31.60 -6.89 7.59
CA GLY A 286 32.20 -7.77 6.59
C GLY A 286 31.26 -8.88 6.10
N PHE A 287 29.95 -8.62 6.01
CA PHE A 287 28.99 -9.55 5.40
C PHE A 287 29.35 -9.83 3.93
N ASP A 288 29.47 -11.11 3.58
CA ASP A 288 29.62 -11.57 2.21
C ASP A 288 28.26 -11.95 1.58
N VAL A 289 28.29 -12.39 0.31
CA VAL A 289 27.07 -12.79 -0.43
C VAL A 289 26.34 -13.97 0.24
N LYS A 290 27.06 -14.87 0.91
CA LYS A 290 26.47 -16.01 1.64
C LYS A 290 25.83 -15.55 2.94
N ASP A 291 26.45 -14.61 3.66
CA ASP A 291 25.84 -14.00 4.85
C ASP A 291 24.52 -13.29 4.51
N PHE A 292 24.48 -12.53 3.43
CA PHE A 292 23.23 -11.92 2.95
C PHE A 292 22.19 -12.97 2.54
N GLY A 293 22.57 -14.04 1.85
CA GLY A 293 21.68 -15.15 1.53
C GLY A 293 21.10 -15.84 2.78
N ASN A 294 21.95 -16.10 3.78
CA ASN A 294 21.54 -16.65 5.08
C ASN A 294 20.61 -15.70 5.84
N LEU A 295 20.88 -14.39 5.80
CA LEU A 295 20.05 -13.37 6.45
C LEU A 295 18.66 -13.26 5.78
N MET A 296 18.57 -13.33 4.45
CA MET A 296 17.30 -13.36 3.73
C MET A 296 16.50 -14.65 4.02
N LEU A 297 17.17 -15.80 4.07
CA LEU A 297 16.55 -17.09 4.40
C LEU A 297 16.02 -17.09 5.85
N LEU A 298 16.81 -16.59 6.80
CA LEU A 298 16.40 -16.41 8.19
C LEU A 298 15.23 -15.42 8.30
N GLY A 299 15.28 -14.30 7.58
CA GLY A 299 14.20 -13.31 7.52
C GLY A 299 12.89 -13.89 7.01
N GLY A 300 12.93 -14.70 5.93
CA GLY A 300 11.75 -15.41 5.42
C GLY A 300 11.15 -16.41 6.41
N PHE A 301 11.99 -17.20 7.08
CA PHE A 301 11.53 -18.12 8.12
C PHE A 301 10.95 -17.40 9.34
N LEU A 302 11.60 -16.33 9.81
CA LEU A 302 11.15 -15.53 10.95
C LEU A 302 9.86 -14.78 10.64
N ALA A 303 9.71 -14.16 9.47
CA ALA A 303 8.46 -13.51 9.07
C ALA A 303 7.27 -14.49 9.08
N LEU A 304 7.46 -15.72 8.57
CA LEU A 304 6.47 -16.78 8.64
C LEU A 304 6.13 -17.16 10.09
N ALA A 305 7.15 -17.42 10.92
CA ALA A 305 6.96 -17.80 12.32
C ALA A 305 6.27 -16.70 13.13
N GLY A 306 6.69 -15.45 12.99
CA GLY A 306 6.11 -14.29 13.66
C GLY A 306 4.65 -14.07 13.25
N GLN A 307 4.41 -13.84 11.97
CA GLN A 307 3.12 -13.35 11.49
C GLN A 307 2.03 -14.44 11.38
N VAL A 308 2.40 -15.72 11.28
CA VAL A 308 1.44 -16.85 11.26
C VAL A 308 1.34 -17.57 12.61
N LEU A 309 2.46 -17.86 13.29
CA LEU A 309 2.44 -18.67 14.52
C LEU A 309 2.35 -17.82 15.79
N LEU A 310 3.15 -16.74 15.90
CA LEU A 310 3.23 -15.92 17.12
C LEU A 310 2.11 -14.88 17.24
N LEU A 311 1.67 -14.28 16.12
CA LEU A 311 0.72 -13.17 16.17
C LEU A 311 -0.63 -13.54 16.81
N LYS A 312 -1.25 -14.67 16.41
CA LYS A 312 -2.57 -15.08 16.94
C LYS A 312 -2.58 -15.36 18.46
N PRO A 313 -1.63 -16.09 19.07
CA PRO A 313 -1.55 -16.19 20.53
C PRO A 313 -1.19 -14.84 21.19
N LEU A 314 -0.33 -14.01 20.60
CA LEU A 314 0.02 -12.71 21.19
C LEU A 314 -1.19 -11.76 21.26
N ILE A 315 -2.04 -11.72 20.22
CA ILE A 315 -3.33 -11.00 20.25
C ILE A 315 -4.22 -11.51 21.39
N ARG A 316 -4.34 -12.84 21.56
CA ARG A 316 -5.15 -13.44 22.63
C ARG A 316 -4.66 -13.06 24.03
N CYS A 317 -3.35 -12.94 24.23
CA CYS A 317 -2.75 -12.63 25.53
C CYS A 317 -2.76 -11.13 25.87
N VAL A 318 -2.44 -10.24 24.92
CA VAL A 318 -2.21 -8.80 25.21
C VAL A 318 -3.03 -7.83 24.35
N ARG A 319 -3.87 -8.34 23.45
CA ARG A 319 -4.68 -7.57 22.47
C ARG A 319 -3.84 -6.74 21.51
N GLU A 320 -4.50 -6.10 20.54
CA GLU A 320 -3.87 -5.36 19.44
C GLU A 320 -2.94 -4.27 19.98
N LYS A 321 -3.37 -3.51 20.99
CA LYS A 321 -2.52 -2.49 21.65
C LYS A 321 -1.26 -3.11 22.27
N GLY A 322 -1.37 -4.26 22.92
CA GLY A 322 -0.22 -4.95 23.50
C GLY A 322 0.75 -5.46 22.43
N VAL A 323 0.24 -6.04 21.33
CA VAL A 323 1.08 -6.43 20.18
C VAL A 323 1.86 -5.24 19.64
N ILE A 324 1.21 -4.08 19.46
CA ILE A 324 1.87 -2.86 18.96
C ILE A 324 2.99 -2.41 19.91
N VAL A 325 2.75 -2.40 21.23
CA VAL A 325 3.78 -2.04 22.23
C VAL A 325 4.95 -3.03 22.22
N ILE A 326 4.67 -4.34 22.23
CA ILE A 326 5.71 -5.39 22.20
C ILE A 326 6.54 -5.31 20.90
N ALA A 327 5.89 -5.11 19.75
CA ALA A 327 6.57 -4.95 18.47
C ALA A 327 7.49 -3.71 18.46
N LEU A 328 7.05 -2.56 18.99
CA LEU A 328 7.88 -1.35 19.04
C LEU A 328 9.04 -1.46 20.06
N VAL A 329 8.84 -2.18 21.15
CA VAL A 329 9.93 -2.54 22.09
C VAL A 329 10.94 -3.46 21.40
N ALA A 330 10.48 -4.45 20.62
CA ALA A 330 11.35 -5.30 19.82
C ALA A 330 12.12 -4.50 18.74
N SER A 331 11.47 -3.56 18.04
CA SER A 331 12.13 -2.66 17.11
C SER A 331 13.23 -1.82 17.77
N THR A 332 12.95 -1.32 18.98
CA THR A 332 13.92 -0.55 19.78
C THR A 332 15.11 -1.43 20.19
N LEU A 333 14.86 -2.66 20.66
CA LEU A 333 15.92 -3.61 21.04
C LEU A 333 16.79 -4.00 19.84
N GLY A 334 16.19 -4.32 18.70
CA GLY A 334 16.90 -4.69 17.47
C GLY A 334 17.77 -3.56 16.93
N THR A 335 17.24 -2.33 16.91
CA THR A 335 18.02 -1.15 16.48
C THR A 335 19.11 -0.76 17.47
N CYS A 336 18.89 -0.91 18.79
CA CYS A 336 19.96 -0.79 19.78
C CYS A 336 21.08 -1.83 19.58
N GLY A 337 20.73 -3.07 19.21
CA GLY A 337 21.72 -4.09 18.87
C GLY A 337 22.53 -3.77 17.61
N CYS A 338 21.89 -3.22 16.57
CA CYS A 338 22.60 -2.70 15.39
C CYS A 338 23.43 -1.44 15.68
N ALA A 339 23.10 -0.65 16.69
CA ALA A 339 23.98 0.40 17.19
C ALA A 339 25.20 -0.20 17.92
N ALA A 340 24.99 -1.26 18.72
CA ALA A 340 26.06 -1.97 19.42
C ALA A 340 27.05 -2.66 18.47
N THR A 341 26.63 -3.10 17.27
CA THR A 341 27.57 -3.68 16.28
C THR A 341 28.62 -2.71 15.75
N ALA A 342 28.48 -1.39 15.95
CA ALA A 342 29.58 -0.44 15.68
C ALA A 342 30.76 -0.64 16.66
N TYR A 343 30.46 -1.00 17.91
CA TYR A 343 31.45 -1.26 18.95
C TYR A 343 31.91 -2.73 18.97
N TYR A 344 31.04 -3.65 18.54
CA TYR A 344 31.27 -5.09 18.55
C TYR A 344 30.80 -5.73 17.22
N PRO A 345 31.58 -5.57 16.12
CA PRO A 345 31.17 -5.91 14.75
C PRO A 345 31.23 -7.42 14.45
N HIS A 346 30.44 -8.21 15.19
CA HIS A 346 30.36 -9.66 15.00
C HIS A 346 29.05 -10.08 14.33
N LYS A 347 29.16 -10.90 13.27
CA LYS A 347 28.03 -11.36 12.44
C LYS A 347 26.90 -12.02 13.25
N TRP A 348 27.22 -12.74 14.31
CA TRP A 348 26.24 -13.42 15.16
C TRP A 348 25.23 -12.45 15.79
N VAL A 349 25.64 -11.22 16.15
CA VAL A 349 24.77 -10.21 16.77
C VAL A 349 23.65 -9.82 15.80
N VAL A 350 23.95 -9.68 14.50
CA VAL A 350 22.97 -9.35 13.46
C VAL A 350 21.93 -10.46 13.32
N TYR A 351 22.38 -11.72 13.30
CA TYR A 351 21.47 -12.87 13.26
C TYR A 351 20.62 -12.96 14.55
N THR A 352 21.15 -12.63 15.72
CA THR A 352 20.37 -12.53 16.96
C THR A 352 19.36 -11.38 16.93
N MET A 353 19.74 -10.19 16.45
CA MET A 353 18.81 -9.06 16.32
C MET A 353 17.71 -9.32 15.29
N SER A 354 17.96 -10.15 14.29
CA SER A 354 16.92 -10.59 13.34
C SER A 354 15.75 -11.28 14.04
N ILE A 355 16.00 -12.00 15.15
CA ILE A 355 14.96 -12.62 15.98
C ILE A 355 14.04 -11.56 16.62
N SER A 356 14.55 -10.36 16.95
CA SER A 356 13.69 -9.25 17.38
C SER A 356 12.85 -8.70 16.23
N GLY A 357 13.40 -8.65 15.00
CA GLY A 357 12.70 -8.25 13.78
C GLY A 357 11.41 -9.03 13.53
N CYS A 358 11.43 -10.35 13.78
CA CYS A 358 10.25 -11.24 13.78
C CYS A 358 9.04 -10.69 14.56
N ILE A 359 9.31 -9.97 15.66
CA ILE A 359 8.31 -9.40 16.56
C ILE A 359 8.00 -7.95 16.15
N SER A 360 9.00 -7.19 15.70
CA SER A 360 8.87 -5.84 15.12
C SER A 360 7.89 -5.81 13.94
N ASP A 361 7.94 -6.83 13.08
CA ASP A 361 7.11 -7.01 11.89
C ASP A 361 5.61 -7.22 12.20
N LEU A 362 5.25 -7.43 13.48
CA LEU A 362 3.86 -7.53 13.93
C LEU A 362 3.18 -6.16 14.10
N SER A 363 3.97 -5.08 14.12
CA SER A 363 3.49 -3.70 14.33
C SER A 363 2.47 -3.26 13.26
N PHE A 364 2.82 -3.34 11.97
CA PHE A 364 1.93 -2.90 10.89
C PHE A 364 0.63 -3.74 10.76
N PRO A 365 0.67 -5.10 10.82
CA PRO A 365 -0.55 -5.92 10.91
C PRO A 365 -1.47 -5.47 12.06
N ALA A 366 -0.93 -5.27 13.26
CA ALA A 366 -1.71 -4.91 14.44
C ALA A 366 -2.27 -3.46 14.38
N ILE A 367 -1.51 -2.50 13.84
CA ILE A 367 -2.01 -1.12 13.64
C ILE A 367 -3.13 -1.10 12.58
N SER A 368 -2.96 -1.81 11.46
CA SER A 368 -3.98 -1.89 10.41
C SER A 368 -5.27 -2.56 10.92
N ALA A 369 -5.12 -3.63 11.71
CA ALA A 369 -6.23 -4.29 12.39
C ALA A 369 -6.97 -3.34 13.33
N LEU A 370 -6.26 -2.68 14.25
CA LEU A 370 -6.87 -1.82 15.27
C LEU A 370 -7.61 -0.63 14.63
N LYS A 371 -7.09 -0.07 13.51
CA LYS A 371 -7.83 0.91 12.71
C LYS A 371 -9.08 0.31 12.05
N SER A 372 -8.95 -0.84 11.37
CA SER A 372 -10.05 -1.52 10.67
C SER A 372 -11.20 -1.92 11.61
N ILE A 373 -10.88 -2.39 12.82
CA ILE A 373 -11.85 -2.76 13.88
C ILE A 373 -12.65 -1.53 14.35
N ASN A 374 -12.01 -0.35 14.42
CA ASN A 374 -12.64 0.90 14.87
C ASN A 374 -13.24 1.72 13.71
N ALA A 375 -13.54 1.08 12.58
CA ALA A 375 -14.06 1.71 11.36
C ALA A 375 -15.31 1.00 10.82
N SER A 376 -16.16 1.75 10.13
CA SER A 376 -17.35 1.21 9.46
C SER A 376 -16.98 0.20 8.37
N GLU A 377 -17.79 -0.84 8.17
CA GLU A 377 -17.63 -1.76 7.04
C GLU A 377 -17.71 -1.03 5.68
N LYS A 378 -18.48 0.08 5.62
CA LYS A 378 -18.64 0.90 4.41
C LYS A 378 -17.44 1.80 4.08
N GLU A 379 -16.42 1.85 4.94
CA GLU A 379 -15.27 2.77 4.81
C GLU A 379 -13.92 2.04 4.73
N GLN A 380 -13.90 0.70 4.67
CA GLN A 380 -12.67 -0.08 4.78
C GLN A 380 -11.71 0.18 3.61
N GLY A 381 -12.23 0.40 2.40
CA GLY A 381 -11.45 0.76 1.22
C GLY A 381 -10.78 2.12 1.38
N ARG A 382 -11.57 3.17 1.64
CA ARG A 382 -11.08 4.53 1.91
C ARG A 382 -10.05 4.55 3.04
N LEU A 383 -10.31 3.83 4.14
CA LEU A 383 -9.39 3.75 5.28
C LEU A 383 -8.07 3.05 4.93
N GLN A 384 -8.12 1.88 4.29
CA GLN A 384 -6.90 1.15 3.95
C GLN A 384 -6.11 1.88 2.86
N GLY A 385 -6.77 2.41 1.83
CA GLY A 385 -6.15 3.30 0.84
C GLY A 385 -5.45 4.50 1.48
N ALA A 386 -6.10 5.13 2.47
CA ALA A 386 -5.49 6.20 3.26
C ALA A 386 -4.29 5.72 4.09
N ILE A 387 -4.36 4.57 4.76
CA ILE A 387 -3.24 3.98 5.51
C ILE A 387 -2.00 3.79 4.61
N TYR A 388 -2.18 3.23 3.40
CA TYR A 388 -1.08 2.99 2.47
C TYR A 388 -0.56 4.27 1.79
N GLY A 389 -1.44 5.20 1.40
CA GLY A 389 -1.02 6.48 0.82
C GLY A 389 -0.29 7.39 1.82
N ALA A 390 -0.68 7.38 3.10
CA ALA A 390 0.05 8.10 4.14
C ALA A 390 1.40 7.43 4.42
N ARG A 391 1.44 6.09 4.45
CA ARG A 391 2.68 5.30 4.61
C ARG A 391 3.71 5.61 3.51
N SER A 392 3.29 5.75 2.25
CA SER A 392 4.24 5.94 1.14
C SER A 392 5.04 7.24 1.20
N ILE A 393 4.55 8.29 1.87
CA ILE A 393 5.36 9.51 2.15
C ILE A 393 6.55 9.13 3.05
N PHE A 394 6.27 8.48 4.18
CA PHE A 394 7.29 8.18 5.19
C PHE A 394 8.29 7.14 4.68
N GLU A 395 7.84 6.19 3.85
CA GLU A 395 8.72 5.27 3.12
C GLU A 395 9.61 5.99 2.08
N ALA A 396 9.20 7.14 1.52
CA ALA A 396 10.07 7.95 0.65
C ALA A 396 11.07 8.81 1.45
N LEU A 397 10.63 9.40 2.58
CA LEU A 397 11.45 10.30 3.40
C LEU A 397 12.53 9.57 4.21
N GLY A 398 12.22 8.37 4.73
CA GLY A 398 13.15 7.57 5.52
C GLY A 398 14.50 7.32 4.83
N PRO A 399 14.51 6.71 3.63
CA PRO A 399 15.71 6.49 2.84
C PRO A 399 16.55 7.74 2.60
N VAL A 400 15.92 8.90 2.34
CA VAL A 400 16.65 10.16 2.10
C VAL A 400 17.41 10.60 3.36
N VAL A 401 16.76 10.60 4.52
CA VAL A 401 17.39 11.02 5.78
C VAL A 401 18.48 10.03 6.20
N PHE A 402 18.19 8.73 6.17
CA PHE A 402 19.17 7.71 6.59
C PHE A 402 20.36 7.61 5.61
N ALA A 403 20.16 7.78 4.30
CA ALA A 403 21.25 7.87 3.34
C ALA A 403 22.11 9.12 3.57
N ALA A 404 21.51 10.28 3.89
CA ALA A 404 22.28 11.48 4.26
C ALA A 404 23.11 11.27 5.53
N MET A 405 22.58 10.56 6.54
CA MET A 405 23.34 10.18 7.73
C MET A 405 24.50 9.22 7.41
N TYR A 406 24.27 8.23 6.54
CA TYR A 406 25.30 7.28 6.11
C TYR A 406 26.38 7.92 5.22
N ALA A 407 26.01 8.85 4.35
CA ALA A 407 26.96 9.60 3.51
C ALA A 407 27.90 10.50 4.33
N ASN A 408 27.44 11.01 5.47
CA ASN A 408 28.25 11.77 6.42
C ASN A 408 29.00 10.89 7.45
N MET A 409 28.92 9.56 7.34
CA MET A 409 29.52 8.62 8.29
C MET A 409 31.06 8.60 8.19
N ARG A 410 31.73 9.08 9.23
CA ARG A 410 33.20 8.99 9.32
C ARG A 410 33.62 7.62 9.83
N ARG A 411 34.30 6.82 8.98
CA ARG A 411 34.75 5.46 9.32
C ARG A 411 35.58 5.39 10.60
N GLU A 412 36.43 6.39 10.86
CA GLU A 412 37.28 6.48 12.05
C GLU A 412 36.51 6.68 13.37
N SER A 413 35.26 7.13 13.32
CA SER A 413 34.45 7.43 14.51
C SER A 413 33.38 6.36 14.72
N VAL A 414 33.58 5.50 15.71
CA VAL A 414 32.59 4.46 16.10
C VAL A 414 31.22 5.07 16.42
N TRP A 415 31.19 6.25 17.07
CA TRP A 415 29.96 6.98 17.32
C TRP A 415 29.25 7.39 16.02
N SER A 416 30.00 7.84 15.02
CA SER A 416 29.44 8.18 13.69
C SER A 416 28.85 6.95 12.98
N GLN A 417 29.39 5.76 13.22
CA GLN A 417 28.84 4.50 12.68
C GLN A 417 27.56 4.05 13.40
N ALA A 418 27.48 4.26 14.72
CA ALA A 418 26.30 3.93 15.52
C ALA A 418 25.12 4.90 15.29
N LEU A 419 25.41 6.16 14.94
CA LEU A 419 24.44 7.27 14.91
C LEU A 419 23.11 6.98 14.16
N PRO A 420 23.08 6.35 12.96
CA PRO A 420 21.82 6.05 12.29
C PRO A 420 20.93 5.09 13.10
N PHE A 421 21.53 4.07 13.72
CA PHE A 421 20.82 3.08 14.53
C PHE A 421 20.41 3.64 15.90
N VAL A 422 21.20 4.56 16.48
CA VAL A 422 20.81 5.30 17.69
C VAL A 422 19.58 6.18 17.43
N VAL A 423 19.53 6.91 16.30
CA VAL A 423 18.36 7.70 15.90
C VAL A 423 17.15 6.81 15.61
N ALA A 424 17.34 5.68 14.92
CA ALA A 424 16.28 4.69 14.73
C ALA A 424 15.70 4.18 16.07
N SER A 425 16.58 3.85 17.03
CA SER A 425 16.20 3.38 18.37
C SER A 425 15.42 4.45 19.14
N PHE A 426 15.85 5.71 19.09
CA PHE A 426 15.16 6.83 19.73
C PHE A 426 13.75 7.05 19.13
N ILE A 427 13.62 6.97 17.81
CA ILE A 427 12.31 7.12 17.14
C ILE A 427 11.37 5.94 17.50
N TYR A 428 11.86 4.70 17.54
CA TYR A 428 11.05 3.57 18.01
C TYR A 428 10.68 3.70 19.49
N PHE A 429 11.56 4.19 20.35
CA PHE A 429 11.27 4.46 21.77
C PHE A 429 10.18 5.53 21.95
N VAL A 430 10.23 6.63 21.19
CA VAL A 430 9.13 7.61 21.12
C VAL A 430 7.84 6.95 20.63
N GLY A 431 7.94 6.03 19.65
CA GLY A 431 6.85 5.16 19.21
C GLY A 431 6.25 4.32 20.34
N VAL A 432 7.06 3.71 21.21
CA VAL A 432 6.57 2.98 22.41
C VAL A 432 5.75 3.91 23.30
N GLY A 433 6.21 5.14 23.55
CA GLY A 433 5.46 6.15 24.30
C GLY A 433 4.10 6.48 23.66
N VAL A 434 4.08 6.70 22.34
CA VAL A 434 2.83 6.94 21.59
C VAL A 434 1.90 5.72 21.66
N ALA A 435 2.43 4.51 21.55
CA ALA A 435 1.65 3.26 21.64
C ALA A 435 1.06 3.03 23.05
N LEU A 436 1.83 3.30 24.11
CA LEU A 436 1.33 3.27 25.49
C LEU A 436 0.19 4.30 25.68
N SER A 437 0.29 5.47 25.05
CA SER A 437 -0.75 6.51 25.09
C SER A 437 -2.03 6.19 24.29
N LEU A 438 -2.10 5.08 23.54
CA LEU A 438 -3.28 4.76 22.70
C LEU A 438 -4.57 4.69 23.56
N PRO A 439 -5.62 5.47 23.23
CA PRO A 439 -6.84 5.59 24.03
C PRO A 439 -7.81 4.43 23.76
N VAL A 440 -7.33 3.20 23.99
CA VAL A 440 -8.16 1.99 23.97
C VAL A 440 -8.82 1.90 25.34
N GLY A 441 -10.02 2.48 25.44
CA GLY A 441 -10.79 2.52 26.68
C GLY A 441 -11.19 1.13 27.18
N LYS A 442 -11.42 1.01 28.49
CA LYS A 442 -12.19 -0.12 29.04
C LYS A 442 -13.57 -0.08 28.37
N ILE A 443 -14.07 -1.23 27.93
CA ILE A 443 -15.44 -1.37 27.42
C ILE A 443 -16.38 -0.87 28.54
N PRO A 444 -17.29 0.09 28.29
CA PRO A 444 -18.28 0.47 29.28
C PRO A 444 -19.07 -0.77 29.72
N PRO A 445 -19.35 -0.97 31.02
CA PRO A 445 -20.33 -1.99 31.41
C PRO A 445 -21.62 -1.70 30.65
N PRO A 446 -22.34 -2.73 30.15
CA PRO A 446 -23.47 -2.52 29.24
C PRO A 446 -24.49 -1.59 29.88
N SER A 447 -24.52 -0.34 29.38
CA SER A 447 -25.49 0.67 29.79
C SER A 447 -26.86 0.07 29.54
N LYS A 448 -27.67 -0.05 30.61
CA LYS A 448 -29.00 -0.68 30.56
C LYS A 448 -29.71 -0.25 29.29
N ILE A 449 -30.18 -1.24 28.52
CA ILE A 449 -30.97 -0.99 27.31
C ILE A 449 -32.18 -0.18 27.76
N VAL A 450 -32.15 1.13 27.50
CA VAL A 450 -33.35 1.96 27.55
C VAL A 450 -34.20 1.45 26.41
N ALA A 451 -35.21 0.66 26.75
CA ALA A 451 -36.09 0.05 25.77
C ALA A 451 -36.72 1.17 24.95
N VAL A 452 -36.32 1.28 23.68
CA VAL A 452 -37.05 2.08 22.68
C VAL A 452 -38.45 1.48 22.65
N PRO A 453 -39.52 2.24 22.97
CA PRO A 453 -40.87 1.73 22.90
C PRO A 453 -41.13 1.22 21.48
N ALA A 454 -41.76 0.05 21.36
CA ALA A 454 -42.05 -0.51 20.05
C ALA A 454 -42.89 0.49 19.23
N PRO A 455 -42.64 0.63 17.91
CA PRO A 455 -43.50 1.45 17.07
C PRO A 455 -44.93 0.91 17.16
N LEU A 456 -45.88 1.81 17.43
CA LEU A 456 -47.29 1.47 17.53
C LEU A 456 -47.75 0.82 16.22
N LEU A 457 -48.47 -0.30 16.30
CA LEU A 457 -49.11 -0.90 15.14
C LEU A 457 -50.11 0.12 14.55
N SER A 458 -50.05 0.31 13.23
CA SER A 458 -51.13 0.95 12.48
C SER A 458 -52.42 0.15 12.67
N PRO A 459 -53.58 0.80 12.89
CA PRO A 459 -54.83 0.10 13.11
C PRO A 459 -55.27 -0.67 11.87
N THR A 460 -55.60 -1.95 12.05
CA THR A 460 -56.20 -2.79 11.02
C THR A 460 -57.58 -2.26 10.65
N TYR A 461 -57.87 -2.11 9.35
CA TYR A 461 -59.24 -1.94 8.86
C TYR A 461 -59.70 -3.21 8.14
N GLY A 462 -60.99 -3.54 8.32
CA GLY A 462 -61.60 -4.77 7.79
C GLY A 462 -61.99 -4.68 6.32
N GLU A 463 -62.59 -5.76 5.83
CA GLU A 463 -62.92 -6.00 4.42
C GLU A 463 -64.18 -5.22 3.96
N SER A 464 -64.13 -4.69 2.72
CA SER A 464 -65.13 -4.69 1.61
C SER A 464 -66.65 -4.93 1.84
N PRO A 465 -67.52 -4.71 0.82
CA PRO A 465 -67.36 -3.94 -0.44
C PRO A 465 -68.58 -3.05 -0.81
N THR A 466 -68.40 -2.04 -1.66
CA THR A 466 -69.38 -1.68 -2.73
C THR A 466 -68.73 -0.76 -3.78
N ALA A 467 -69.33 -0.66 -4.96
CA ALA A 467 -68.82 0.12 -6.09
C ALA A 467 -69.79 1.25 -6.49
N MET A 468 -69.26 2.30 -7.10
CA MET A 468 -70.02 3.20 -7.97
C MET A 468 -69.09 3.82 -9.03
N TYR A 469 -69.49 3.72 -10.30
CA TYR A 469 -68.92 4.50 -11.41
C TYR A 469 -69.71 5.81 -11.54
N PHE A 470 -69.08 6.87 -12.04
CA PHE A 470 -69.67 7.69 -13.11
C PHE A 470 -68.59 8.50 -13.86
N GLU A 471 -68.87 8.85 -15.13
CA GLU A 471 -68.04 9.69 -16.01
C GLU A 471 -68.39 11.19 -15.91
N THR A 472 -67.55 12.06 -16.49
CA THR A 472 -67.93 13.13 -17.47
C THR A 472 -66.67 13.88 -17.94
N ASP A 473 -66.16 13.51 -19.12
CA ASP A 473 -66.02 14.31 -20.35
C ASP A 473 -65.85 15.86 -20.28
N ASP A 474 -64.81 16.31 -21.03
CA ASP A 474 -64.80 17.33 -22.11
C ASP A 474 -64.86 18.88 -21.91
N ASP A 475 -64.28 19.53 -22.95
CA ASP A 475 -64.40 20.89 -23.54
C ASP A 475 -63.80 22.20 -22.91
N ASP A 476 -62.79 22.72 -23.64
CA ASP A 476 -62.65 24.06 -24.29
C ASP A 476 -62.34 25.43 -23.60
N GLU A 477 -61.33 26.07 -24.22
CA GLU A 477 -61.11 27.49 -24.66
C GLU A 477 -61.18 28.74 -23.71
N ASP A 478 -60.18 29.62 -23.89
CA ASP A 478 -60.21 31.11 -23.96
C ASP A 478 -60.64 31.98 -22.73
N GLU A 479 -60.20 33.24 -22.53
CA GLU A 479 -59.00 34.03 -22.97
C GLU A 479 -58.81 35.23 -21.98
N THR A 480 -58.09 36.31 -22.35
CA THR A 480 -57.89 37.62 -21.64
C THR A 480 -56.94 37.62 -20.41
N GLU A 481 -55.81 38.35 -20.37
CA GLU A 481 -55.51 39.81 -20.43
C GLU A 481 -55.69 40.55 -19.08
N ASP A 482 -54.70 41.27 -18.50
CA ASP A 482 -53.25 41.35 -18.83
C ASP A 482 -52.31 41.31 -17.57
N ASP A 483 -51.41 42.22 -17.15
CA ASP A 483 -51.12 43.67 -17.37
C ASP A 483 -49.60 43.97 -17.11
N ASP A 484 -49.16 45.19 -17.48
CA ASP A 484 -47.80 45.79 -17.48
C ASP A 484 -47.01 45.76 -16.13
N ALA A 485 -45.68 45.93 -16.01
CA ALA A 485 -44.53 46.17 -16.93
C ALA A 485 -43.20 45.76 -16.20
N PHE A 486 -41.95 45.79 -16.73
CA PHE A 486 -41.30 46.62 -17.76
C PHE A 486 -40.05 45.93 -18.38
N ASP A 487 -39.56 46.44 -19.53
CA ASP A 487 -38.48 45.96 -20.45
C ASP A 487 -37.20 45.28 -19.87
N ARG A 488 -36.56 44.27 -20.52
CA ARG A 488 -35.77 44.22 -21.80
C ARG A 488 -34.50 45.10 -21.81
N LEU A 489 -33.41 44.89 -22.57
CA LEU A 489 -33.05 44.07 -23.75
C LEU A 489 -31.77 43.21 -23.46
N ALA A 490 -31.44 42.07 -24.11
CA ALA A 490 -31.22 41.72 -25.53
C ALA A 490 -29.89 42.29 -26.12
N PHE A 491 -29.11 41.61 -27.00
CA PHE A 491 -29.28 40.31 -27.67
C PHE A 491 -27.96 39.67 -28.20
N SER A 492 -28.06 38.36 -28.51
CA SER A 492 -27.27 37.46 -29.40
C SER A 492 -26.21 38.02 -30.40
N SER A 493 -25.09 37.28 -30.63
CA SER A 493 -24.84 36.49 -31.87
C SER A 493 -23.56 35.63 -31.82
N ALA A 494 -23.30 34.80 -32.85
CA ALA A 494 -22.31 33.70 -32.86
C ALA A 494 -21.43 33.60 -34.15
N LYS A 495 -20.56 32.56 -34.19
CA LYS A 495 -19.44 32.19 -35.14
C LYS A 495 -18.04 32.50 -34.55
N GLY A 496 -16.98 31.71 -34.77
CA GLY A 496 -16.82 30.39 -35.42
C GLY A 496 -15.36 30.12 -35.84
N LEU A 497 -14.99 28.87 -36.15
CA LEU A 497 -13.67 28.39 -36.67
C LEU A 497 -12.49 28.43 -35.65
N ASP A 498 -11.35 27.73 -35.79
CA ASP A 498 -11.04 26.33 -36.25
C ASP A 498 -9.60 25.95 -35.77
N ASP A 499 -9.36 24.64 -35.65
CA ASP A 499 -8.14 23.77 -35.68
C ASP A 499 -6.65 24.23 -35.48
N ASP A 500 -5.92 23.37 -34.75
CA ASP A 500 -4.57 22.78 -34.97
C ASP A 500 -3.18 23.49 -34.86
N HIS A 501 -2.48 23.17 -33.74
CA HIS A 501 -1.28 22.27 -33.66
C HIS A 501 0.19 22.78 -33.77
N PHE A 502 1.14 22.01 -33.16
CA PHE A 502 2.64 22.16 -33.08
C PHE A 502 3.22 23.42 -32.33
N LEU A 503 4.35 23.44 -31.59
CA LEU A 503 5.33 22.45 -31.06
C LEU A 503 6.18 23.01 -29.87
N ALA A 504 7.06 22.18 -29.26
CA ALA A 504 8.41 22.38 -28.62
C ALA A 504 8.96 23.79 -28.22
N GLU A 505 9.91 24.00 -27.27
CA GLU A 505 10.83 23.13 -26.46
C GLU A 505 11.24 23.83 -25.10
N PRO A 506 12.34 23.50 -24.34
CA PRO A 506 12.43 23.83 -22.90
C PRO A 506 13.30 25.03 -22.49
N LEU A 507 13.13 25.49 -21.24
CA LEU A 507 13.97 26.51 -20.59
C LEU A 507 15.12 25.89 -19.76
N LEU A 508 16.35 25.99 -20.27
CA LEU A 508 17.57 25.88 -19.47
C LEU A 508 17.96 27.25 -18.92
N GLY A 509 18.17 27.36 -17.61
CA GLY A 509 18.66 28.59 -16.98
C GLY A 509 20.17 28.74 -17.15
N SER A 510 20.62 29.76 -17.87
CA SER A 510 22.04 30.11 -17.97
C SER A 510 22.51 30.91 -16.75
N SER A 511 23.70 30.58 -16.24
CA SER A 511 24.35 31.31 -15.16
C SER A 511 25.49 32.16 -15.70
N SER A 512 25.41 33.48 -15.44
CA SER A 512 26.50 34.46 -15.39
C SER A 512 27.81 34.12 -16.11
N ALA A 513 28.06 34.75 -17.25
CA ALA A 513 29.42 34.88 -17.79
C ALA A 513 30.23 35.92 -16.97
N THR A 514 31.53 35.67 -16.78
CA THR A 514 32.47 36.59 -16.12
C THR A 514 33.58 36.94 -17.10
N HIS A 515 33.84 38.22 -17.33
CA HIS A 515 34.97 38.68 -18.15
C HIS A 515 36.31 38.40 -17.46
N VAL A 516 37.27 37.87 -18.22
CA VAL A 516 38.72 38.00 -18.00
C VAL A 516 39.37 38.29 -19.36
N HIS A 517 40.51 38.99 -19.35
CA HIS A 517 41.17 39.55 -20.53
C HIS A 517 41.98 38.55 -21.36
N ASP A 518 42.39 39.06 -22.52
CA ASP A 518 43.32 38.52 -23.53
C ASP A 518 44.71 38.19 -22.95
N GLU A 519 45.38 37.18 -23.50
CA GLU A 519 46.80 37.28 -23.85
C GLU A 519 47.21 36.24 -24.93
N VAL A 520 47.96 36.71 -25.94
CA VAL A 520 48.63 36.00 -27.05
C VAL A 520 47.73 35.30 -28.10
#